data_AF-A0A9W9N671-F1
#
_entry.id   AF-A0A9W9N671-F1
#
_cell.length_a   1.000
_cell.length_b   1.000
_cell.length_c   1.000
_cell.angle_alpha   90.00
_cell.angle_beta   90.00
_cell.angle_gamma   90.00
#
_symmetry.space_group_name_H-M   'P 1'
#
loop_
_entity.id
_entity.type
_entity.pdbx_description
1 polymer ?
#
loop_
_entity_poly.entity_id
_entity_poly.type
_entity_poly.pdbx_seq_one_letter_code
_entity_poly.pdbx_strand_id
1 'polypeptide(L)'
;MVSRVICLACTFPKVVPTPAPSLRHVEAGSSTFTLDFFSPVSPQNYLHQSLPFSYLTLTVAVDDSSSAHVYSNIDRSWVGQAVDISWSHATKGTSICQIKGVDAALWGSAVHATRPQLRAHSPQLPARQPSVVEFANDLGTTTKEVTVTFAVGPVREGWIEYIGAA
;
A
#
# COMPACT_ATOMS: atom_id res chain seq x y z
N MET A 1 -29.95 11.89 -6.75
CA MET A 1 -29.04 10.75 -7.00
C MET A 1 -28.23 10.55 -5.73
N VAL A 2 -28.41 9.45 -5.01
CA VAL A 2 -27.71 9.20 -3.73
C VAL A 2 -26.35 8.60 -4.07
N SER A 3 -25.28 9.40 -3.99
CA SER A 3 -23.91 8.88 -4.12
C SER A 3 -23.61 8.05 -2.87
N ARG A 4 -23.37 6.75 -3.05
CA ARG A 4 -22.92 5.85 -1.99
C ARG A 4 -21.40 5.80 -2.05
N VAL A 5 -20.74 6.26 -0.98
CA VAL A 5 -19.28 6.20 -0.83
C VAL A 5 -18.96 4.90 -0.09
N ILE A 6 -18.23 4.00 -0.74
CA ILE A 6 -17.68 2.80 -0.10
C ILE A 6 -16.21 3.08 0.19
N CYS A 7 -15.87 3.12 1.48
CA CYS A 7 -14.49 3.28 1.96
C CYS A 7 -13.96 1.94 2.47
N LEU A 8 -12.88 1.46 1.85
CA LEU A 8 -12.12 0.34 2.38
C LEU A 8 -10.84 0.88 3.04
N ALA A 9 -10.67 0.60 4.33
CA ALA A 9 -9.44 0.85 5.07
C ALA A 9 -8.75 -0.49 5.34
N CYS A 10 -7.50 -0.61 4.91
CA CYS A 10 -6.69 -1.80 5.15
C CYS A 10 -5.51 -1.44 6.04
N THR A 11 -5.37 -2.13 7.16
CA THR A 11 -4.13 -2.13 7.95
C THR A 11 -3.40 -3.42 7.64
N PHE A 12 -2.14 -3.34 7.23
CA PHE A 12 -1.31 -4.53 7.03
C PHE A 12 -0.83 -5.01 8.41
N PRO A 13 -1.35 -6.13 8.97
CA PRO A 13 -0.70 -6.74 10.11
C PRO A 13 0.68 -7.25 9.67
N LYS A 14 1.62 -7.36 10.62
CA LYS A 14 2.91 -8.02 10.38
C LYS A 14 2.67 -9.40 9.73
N VAL A 15 3.04 -9.53 8.46
CA VAL A 15 2.65 -10.67 7.60
C VAL A 15 3.49 -11.91 7.93
N VAL A 16 2.84 -13.07 7.95
CA VAL A 16 3.50 -14.38 7.90
C VAL A 16 3.82 -14.67 6.43
N PRO A 17 5.08 -14.94 6.05
CA PRO A 17 5.42 -15.21 4.66
C PRO A 17 4.63 -16.42 4.13
N THR A 18 3.79 -16.22 3.12
CA THR A 18 3.12 -17.30 2.39
C THR A 18 3.64 -17.36 0.95
N PRO A 19 4.11 -18.53 0.48
CA PRO A 19 4.62 -18.67 -0.89
C PRO A 19 3.52 -18.61 -1.97
N ALA A 20 2.25 -18.52 -1.58
CA ALA A 20 1.09 -18.44 -2.47
C ALA A 20 0.25 -17.19 -2.15
N PRO A 21 -0.44 -16.60 -3.16
CA PRO A 21 -1.38 -15.53 -2.93
C PRO A 21 -2.56 -15.99 -2.07
N SER A 22 -3.08 -15.10 -1.23
CA SER A 22 -4.28 -15.36 -0.43
C SER A 22 -5.41 -14.42 -0.84
N LEU A 23 -6.47 -15.01 -1.37
CA LEU A 23 -7.64 -14.29 -1.86
C LEU A 23 -8.70 -14.16 -0.75
N ARG A 24 -9.30 -12.98 -0.66
CA ARG A 24 -10.46 -12.67 0.19
C ARG A 24 -11.46 -11.88 -0.62
N HIS A 25 -12.73 -12.30 -0.60
CA HIS A 25 -13.83 -11.55 -1.19
C HIS A 25 -14.61 -10.85 -0.08
N VAL A 26 -14.91 -9.57 -0.29
CA VAL A 26 -15.72 -8.75 0.60
C VAL A 26 -16.81 -8.12 -0.24
N GLU A 27 -18.07 -8.30 0.15
CA GLU A 27 -19.22 -7.70 -0.52
C GLU A 27 -19.72 -6.50 0.30
N ALA A 28 -19.99 -5.39 -0.37
CA ALA A 28 -20.59 -4.21 0.24
C ALA A 28 -21.69 -3.65 -0.68
N GLY A 29 -22.93 -4.09 -0.46
CA GLY A 29 -24.04 -3.77 -1.36
C GLY A 29 -23.86 -4.50 -2.70
N SER A 30 -23.98 -3.77 -3.81
CA SER A 30 -23.78 -4.26 -5.19
C SER A 30 -22.33 -4.10 -5.67
N SER A 31 -21.38 -4.18 -4.76
CA SER A 31 -19.96 -4.06 -5.05
C SER A 31 -19.20 -5.20 -4.40
N THR A 32 -18.30 -5.80 -5.17
CA THR A 32 -17.45 -6.91 -4.75
C THR A 32 -16.00 -6.44 -4.74
N PHE A 33 -15.33 -6.65 -3.61
CA PHE A 33 -13.93 -6.33 -3.39
C PHE A 33 -13.15 -7.64 -3.28
N THR A 34 -12.19 -7.84 -4.16
CA THR A 34 -11.27 -8.97 -4.14
C THR A 34 -9.92 -8.48 -3.66
N LEU A 35 -9.49 -8.94 -2.48
CA LEU A 35 -8.19 -8.64 -1.91
C LEU A 35 -7.27 -9.83 -2.17
N ASP A 36 -6.18 -9.57 -2.88
CA ASP A 36 -5.13 -10.55 -3.14
C ASP A 36 -3.84 -10.15 -2.39
N PHE A 37 -3.52 -10.89 -1.34
CA PHE A 37 -2.31 -10.68 -0.56
C PHE A 37 -1.19 -11.61 -0.99
N PHE A 38 -0.01 -11.04 -1.24
CA PHE A 38 1.17 -11.78 -1.66
C PHE A 38 2.43 -11.26 -0.95
N SER A 39 3.25 -12.17 -0.42
CA SER A 39 4.56 -11.87 0.14
C SER A 39 5.58 -12.75 -0.58
N PRO A 40 6.35 -12.23 -1.57
CA PRO A 40 7.25 -13.05 -2.34
C PRO A 40 8.35 -13.67 -1.47
N VAL A 41 8.63 -14.95 -1.71
CA VAL A 41 9.81 -15.63 -1.20
C VAL A 41 10.60 -16.08 -2.42
N SER A 42 11.80 -15.52 -2.65
CA SER A 42 12.65 -15.97 -3.75
C SER A 42 13.38 -17.25 -3.35
N PRO A 43 13.05 -18.42 -3.93
CA PRO A 43 13.57 -19.71 -3.45
C PRO A 43 15.08 -19.88 -3.67
N GLN A 44 15.65 -19.12 -4.61
CA GLN A 44 17.02 -19.27 -5.11
C GLN A 44 17.92 -18.08 -4.78
N ASN A 45 17.36 -17.00 -4.20
CA ASN A 45 18.11 -15.82 -3.82
C ASN A 45 17.88 -15.54 -2.32
N TYR A 46 18.85 -15.93 -1.50
CA TYR A 46 18.81 -15.78 -0.05
C TYR A 46 18.71 -14.32 0.43
N LEU A 47 19.22 -13.36 -0.35
CA LEU A 47 19.01 -11.94 -0.06
C LEU A 47 17.54 -11.55 -0.24
N HIS A 48 16.85 -12.18 -1.19
CA HIS A 48 15.45 -11.90 -1.50
C HIS A 48 14.45 -12.77 -0.73
N GLN A 49 14.94 -13.80 -0.05
CA GLN A 49 14.14 -14.73 0.77
C GLN A 49 13.72 -14.11 2.11
N SER A 50 14.36 -13.01 2.51
CA SER A 50 14.12 -12.28 3.77
C SER A 50 13.50 -10.89 3.57
N LEU A 51 13.07 -10.56 2.35
CA LEU A 51 12.52 -9.26 2.05
C LEU A 51 11.08 -9.15 2.55
N PRO A 52 10.82 -8.33 3.58
CA PRO A 52 9.50 -8.27 4.23
C PRO A 52 8.56 -7.35 3.43
N PHE A 53 8.51 -7.49 2.10
CA PHE A 53 7.52 -6.77 1.30
C PHE A 53 6.23 -7.55 1.23
N SER A 54 5.15 -6.87 1.59
CA SER A 54 3.79 -7.36 1.45
C SER A 54 3.10 -6.57 0.33
N TYR A 55 2.54 -7.29 -0.62
CA TYR A 55 1.72 -6.76 -1.69
C TYR A 55 0.25 -7.03 -1.37
N LEU A 56 -0.58 -6.03 -1.62
CA LEU A 56 -2.03 -6.17 -1.67
C LEU A 56 -2.50 -5.65 -3.01
N THR A 57 -3.09 -6.51 -3.81
CA THR A 57 -3.83 -6.10 -5.00
C THR A 57 -5.31 -6.11 -4.63
N LEU A 58 -5.92 -4.93 -4.64
CA LEU A 58 -7.34 -4.77 -4.46
C LEU A 58 -7.98 -4.62 -5.82
N THR A 59 -8.98 -5.45 -6.08
CA THR A 59 -9.80 -5.37 -7.27
C THR A 59 -11.24 -5.11 -6.89
N VAL A 60 -11.85 -4.11 -7.51
CA VAL A 60 -13.21 -3.64 -7.20
C VAL A 60 -14.09 -3.81 -8.42
N ALA A 61 -15.16 -4.60 -8.28
CA ALA A 61 -16.26 -4.70 -9.23
C ALA A 61 -17.48 -3.97 -8.66
N VAL A 62 -18.05 -3.03 -9.43
CA VAL A 62 -19.20 -2.21 -9.01
C VAL A 62 -20.29 -2.36 -10.06
N ASP A 63 -21.49 -2.80 -9.64
CA ASP A 63 -22.58 -3.09 -10.58
C ASP A 63 -23.48 -1.87 -10.85
N ASP A 64 -23.54 -0.88 -9.95
CA ASP A 64 -24.56 0.19 -9.97
C ASP A 64 -24.04 1.61 -10.25
N SER A 65 -22.99 1.80 -11.05
CA SER A 65 -22.41 3.15 -11.33
C SER A 65 -22.04 3.95 -10.06
N SER A 66 -21.74 3.24 -8.96
CA SER A 66 -21.34 3.85 -7.70
C SER A 66 -19.87 4.28 -7.75
N SER A 67 -19.52 5.32 -6.99
CA SER A 67 -18.13 5.78 -6.85
C SER A 67 -17.44 5.02 -5.72
N ALA A 68 -16.30 4.41 -6.00
CA ALA A 68 -15.50 3.71 -5.00
C ALA A 68 -14.20 4.46 -4.68
N HIS A 69 -13.87 4.55 -3.40
CA HIS A 69 -12.62 5.15 -2.94
C HIS A 69 -11.85 4.16 -2.08
N VAL A 70 -10.56 4.02 -2.35
CA VAL A 70 -9.69 3.10 -1.61
C VAL A 70 -8.67 3.91 -0.83
N TYR A 71 -8.64 3.67 0.47
CA TYR A 71 -7.76 4.36 1.39
C TYR A 71 -6.75 3.38 2.00
N SER A 72 -5.49 3.82 2.07
CA SER A 72 -4.43 3.11 2.76
C SER A 72 -3.52 4.10 3.48
N ASN A 73 -2.93 3.70 4.59
CA ASN A 73 -2.02 4.57 5.34
C ASN A 73 -0.82 3.82 5.88
N ILE A 74 0.20 4.59 6.24
CA ILE A 74 1.41 4.12 6.91
C ILE A 74 1.76 5.10 8.03
N ASP A 75 2.28 4.59 9.14
CA ASP A 75 2.67 5.38 10.30
C ASP A 75 4.03 4.97 10.87
N ARG A 76 4.47 5.65 11.94
CA ARG A 76 5.80 5.45 12.55
C ARG A 76 6.05 4.05 13.11
N SER A 77 5.02 3.24 13.36
CA SER A 77 5.19 1.87 13.86
C SER A 77 6.03 1.02 12.91
N TRP A 78 6.05 1.36 11.61
CA TRP A 78 6.84 0.68 10.58
C TRP A 78 8.36 0.90 10.68
N VAL A 79 8.82 1.91 11.44
CA VAL A 79 10.24 2.16 11.72
C VAL A 79 10.62 1.89 13.17
N GLY A 80 9.75 1.25 13.95
CA GLY A 80 10.02 0.87 15.34
C GLY A 80 10.06 2.07 16.30
N GLN A 81 11.00 2.04 17.25
CA GLN A 81 11.16 3.06 18.30
C GLN A 81 12.12 4.19 17.89
N ALA A 82 12.06 4.61 16.62
CA ALA A 82 12.86 5.73 16.15
C ALA A 82 12.55 7.00 16.95
N VAL A 83 13.59 7.68 17.44
CA VAL A 83 13.47 8.94 18.20
C VAL A 83 13.01 10.05 17.27
N ASP A 84 13.59 10.10 16.07
CA ASP A 84 13.23 11.03 15.00
C ASP A 84 12.84 10.27 13.75
N ILE A 85 11.87 10.83 13.02
CA ILE A 85 11.39 10.31 11.74
C ILE A 85 11.35 11.41 10.70
N SER A 86 11.67 11.05 9.46
CA SER A 86 11.52 11.90 8.28
C SER A 86 10.67 11.19 7.24
N TRP A 87 9.92 11.98 6.47
CA TRP A 87 9.05 11.51 5.40
C TRP A 87 9.54 12.05 4.06
N SER A 88 9.45 11.24 3.02
CA SER A 88 9.71 11.67 1.65
C SER A 88 8.70 11.03 0.70
N HIS A 89 8.36 11.74 -0.37
CA HIS A 89 7.38 11.31 -1.36
C HIS A 89 7.93 11.49 -2.78
N ALA A 90 7.64 10.53 -3.65
CA ALA A 90 7.95 10.58 -5.08
C ALA A 90 6.82 9.92 -5.89
N THR A 91 6.58 10.41 -7.11
CA THR A 91 5.57 9.84 -8.03
C THR A 91 6.06 9.81 -9.47
N LYS A 92 6.01 8.63 -10.09
CA LYS A 92 6.14 8.44 -11.56
C LYS A 92 5.32 7.23 -12.00
N GLY A 93 4.00 7.43 -12.05
CA GLY A 93 3.02 6.34 -12.28
C GLY A 93 2.75 5.47 -11.04
N THR A 94 3.74 5.29 -10.16
CA THR A 94 3.59 4.76 -8.80
C THR A 94 3.86 5.88 -7.81
N SER A 95 2.98 6.08 -6.82
CA SER A 95 3.21 6.99 -5.70
C SER A 95 3.90 6.24 -4.58
N ILE A 96 5.07 6.72 -4.15
CA ILE A 96 5.93 6.10 -3.15
C ILE A 96 6.10 7.09 -2.01
N CYS A 97 5.77 6.69 -0.78
CA CYS A 97 6.18 7.39 0.43
C CYS A 97 7.17 6.54 1.20
N GLN A 98 8.27 7.15 1.61
CA GLN A 98 9.26 6.54 2.48
C GLN A 98 9.24 7.25 3.84
N ILE A 99 9.14 6.45 4.90
CA ILE A 99 9.43 6.85 6.27
C ILE A 99 10.84 6.40 6.61
N LYS A 100 11.65 7.28 7.19
CA LYS A 100 13.00 6.96 7.69
C LYS A 100 13.12 7.35 9.14
N GLY A 101 13.48 6.39 9.98
CA GLY A 101 13.76 6.59 11.41
C GLY A 101 15.26 6.70 11.68
N VAL A 102 15.64 7.70 12.48
CA VAL A 102 17.00 7.81 13.04
C VAL A 102 17.16 6.78 14.16
N ASP A 103 18.31 6.11 14.21
CA ASP A 103 18.68 5.09 15.22
C ASP A 103 17.66 3.94 15.39
N ALA A 104 16.89 3.64 14.35
CA ALA A 104 15.93 2.54 14.36
C ALA A 104 16.66 1.18 14.32
N ALA A 105 16.61 0.44 15.43
CA ALA A 105 17.41 -0.74 15.74
C ALA A 105 17.20 -2.00 14.85
N LEU A 106 16.52 -1.94 13.70
CA LEU A 106 16.36 -3.13 12.85
C LEU A 106 16.15 -2.87 11.35
N TRP A 107 15.49 -1.77 10.96
CA TRP A 107 15.12 -1.54 9.55
C TRP A 107 15.29 -0.12 9.03
N GLY A 108 15.56 0.90 9.85
CA GLY A 108 15.95 2.27 9.44
C GLY A 108 14.95 3.07 8.60
N SER A 109 14.17 2.43 7.73
CA SER A 109 13.23 3.01 6.78
C SER A 109 12.21 1.98 6.32
N ALA A 110 11.01 2.43 6.00
CA ALA A 110 9.98 1.66 5.34
C ALA A 110 9.36 2.47 4.20
N VAL A 111 8.84 1.75 3.22
CA VAL A 111 8.19 2.33 2.05
C VAL A 111 6.75 1.82 1.99
N HIS A 112 5.84 2.73 1.67
CA HIS A 112 4.49 2.43 1.20
C HIS A 112 4.34 2.96 -0.21
N ALA A 113 4.01 2.08 -1.15
CA ALA A 113 3.81 2.42 -2.54
C ALA A 113 2.40 2.05 -2.98
N THR A 114 1.81 2.91 -3.80
CA THR A 114 0.48 2.71 -4.38
C THR A 114 0.53 3.01 -5.87
N ARG A 115 -0.11 2.15 -6.67
CA ARG A 115 -0.25 2.35 -8.10
C ARG A 115 -1.71 2.17 -8.50
N PRO A 116 -2.47 3.27 -8.67
CA PRO A 116 -3.82 3.18 -9.23
C PRO A 116 -3.78 3.05 -10.74
N GLN A 117 -4.77 2.34 -11.30
CA GLN A 117 -4.99 2.30 -12.75
C GLN A 117 -5.68 3.56 -13.30
N LEU A 118 -6.30 4.38 -12.44
CA LEU A 118 -7.07 5.58 -12.82
C LEU A 118 -6.47 6.87 -12.27
N ARG A 119 -6.80 7.27 -11.03
CA ARG A 119 -6.35 8.54 -10.44
C ARG A 119 -5.87 8.40 -9.00
N ALA A 120 -4.61 8.76 -8.75
CA ALA A 120 -4.07 8.91 -7.39
C ALA A 120 -4.34 10.33 -6.88
N HIS A 121 -4.67 10.47 -5.59
CA HIS A 121 -4.48 11.76 -4.90
C HIS A 121 -3.06 11.80 -4.33
N SER A 122 -2.49 13.01 -4.25
CA SER A 122 -1.16 13.18 -3.64
C SER A 122 -1.26 12.85 -2.15
N PRO A 123 -0.33 12.04 -1.61
CA PRO A 123 -0.35 11.72 -0.20
C PRO A 123 -0.10 12.97 0.64
N GLN A 124 -0.80 13.07 1.76
CA GLN A 124 -0.62 14.19 2.67
C GLN A 124 0.51 13.87 3.64
N LEU A 125 1.63 14.60 3.49
CA LEU A 125 2.75 14.48 4.42
C LEU A 125 2.43 15.21 5.72
N PRO A 126 2.71 14.59 6.88
CA PRO A 126 2.40 15.17 8.17
C PRO A 126 3.41 16.25 8.59
N ALA A 127 2.91 17.34 9.18
CA ALA A 127 3.72 18.50 9.56
C ALA A 127 4.54 18.31 10.84
N ARG A 128 4.12 17.45 11.79
CA ARG A 128 4.83 17.08 13.04
C ARG A 128 4.16 15.85 13.70
N GLN A 129 4.89 15.08 14.53
CA GLN A 129 4.40 13.85 15.20
C GLN A 129 3.13 14.05 16.07
N PRO A 130 2.19 13.06 16.14
CA PRO A 130 2.18 11.75 15.49
C PRO A 130 1.62 11.84 14.07
N SER A 131 2.35 11.24 13.13
CA SER A 131 2.38 11.70 11.75
C SER A 131 2.02 10.52 10.83
N VAL A 132 0.74 10.27 10.61
CA VAL A 132 0.27 9.26 9.64
C VAL A 132 0.38 9.84 8.23
N VAL A 133 0.84 9.05 7.26
CA VAL A 133 0.72 9.40 5.83
C VAL A 133 -0.41 8.60 5.23
N GLU A 134 -1.31 9.30 4.56
CA GLU A 134 -2.51 8.75 3.96
C GLU A 134 -2.41 8.76 2.44
N PHE A 135 -2.85 7.68 1.82
CA PHE A 135 -2.97 7.52 0.38
C PHE A 135 -4.42 7.21 0.03
N ALA A 136 -5.03 8.11 -0.73
CA ALA A 136 -6.37 7.95 -1.27
C ALA A 136 -6.29 7.71 -2.79
N ASN A 137 -6.91 6.62 -3.23
CA ASN A 137 -7.08 6.29 -4.63
C ASN A 137 -8.57 6.46 -4.96
N ASP A 138 -8.85 7.36 -5.91
CA ASP A 138 -10.19 7.60 -6.41
C ASP A 138 -10.39 6.72 -7.64
N LEU A 139 -11.29 5.74 -7.52
CA LEU A 139 -11.60 4.82 -8.62
C LEU A 139 -12.70 5.39 -9.53
N GLY A 140 -13.31 6.52 -9.15
CA GLY A 140 -14.42 7.12 -9.87
C GLY A 140 -15.65 6.21 -9.95
N THR A 141 -16.59 6.61 -10.82
CA THR A 141 -17.74 5.78 -11.20
C THR A 141 -17.32 4.86 -12.35
N THR A 142 -17.29 3.56 -12.10
CA THR A 142 -16.94 2.55 -13.10
C THR A 142 -17.99 1.45 -13.12
N THR A 143 -18.27 0.90 -14.31
CA THR A 143 -19.01 -0.36 -14.50
C THR A 143 -18.07 -1.52 -14.85
N LYS A 144 -16.76 -1.23 -14.89
CA LYS A 144 -15.69 -2.18 -15.13
C LYS A 144 -14.90 -2.40 -13.87
N GLU A 145 -14.34 -3.58 -13.75
CA GLU A 145 -13.40 -3.94 -12.71
C GLU A 145 -12.19 -2.98 -12.71
N VAL A 146 -11.84 -2.45 -11.53
CA VAL A 146 -10.70 -1.54 -11.34
C VAL A 146 -9.77 -2.10 -10.28
N THR A 147 -8.46 -2.03 -10.55
CA THR A 147 -7.44 -2.54 -9.65
C THR A 147 -6.56 -1.43 -9.08
N VAL A 148 -6.20 -1.57 -7.80
CA VAL A 148 -5.14 -0.80 -7.14
C VAL A 148 -4.18 -1.78 -6.48
N THR A 149 -2.88 -1.60 -6.75
CA THR A 149 -1.84 -2.39 -6.09
C THR A 149 -1.10 -1.54 -5.06
N PHE A 150 -0.96 -2.11 -3.87
CA PHE A 150 -0.22 -1.57 -2.74
C PHE A 150 1.00 -2.45 -2.49
N ALA A 151 2.12 -1.83 -2.12
CA ALA A 151 3.30 -2.53 -1.63
C ALA A 151 3.81 -1.82 -0.38
N VAL A 152 4.06 -2.58 0.68
CA VAL A 152 4.62 -2.05 1.93
C VAL A 152 5.74 -2.95 2.43
N GLY A 153 6.84 -2.36 2.89
CA GLY A 153 7.96 -3.12 3.43
C GLY A 153 9.16 -2.25 3.83
N PRO A 154 10.11 -2.80 4.58
CA PRO A 154 11.31 -2.07 4.97
C PRO A 154 12.31 -1.95 3.81
N VAL A 155 13.12 -0.89 3.82
CA VAL A 155 14.15 -0.65 2.80
C VAL A 155 15.49 -1.26 3.25
N ARG A 156 16.14 -2.03 2.38
CA ARG A 156 17.55 -2.44 2.51
C ARG A 156 18.36 -1.82 1.37
N GLU A 157 19.64 -1.55 1.60
CA GLU A 157 20.55 -1.07 0.54
C GLU A 157 20.55 -2.06 -0.65
N GLY A 158 20.39 -1.54 -1.87
CA GLY A 158 20.36 -2.33 -3.12
C GLY A 158 18.96 -2.66 -3.71
N TRP A 159 17.85 -2.19 -3.11
CA TRP A 159 16.49 -2.66 -3.46
C TRP A 159 15.70 -1.82 -4.48
N ILE A 160 16.20 -0.64 -4.90
CA ILE A 160 15.45 0.32 -5.74
C ILE A 160 15.20 -0.20 -7.17
N GLU A 161 15.90 -1.23 -7.65
CA GLU A 161 15.80 -1.67 -9.05
C GLU A 161 14.49 -2.41 -9.41
N TYR A 162 13.74 -2.94 -8.42
CA TYR A 162 12.53 -3.73 -8.71
C TYR A 162 11.23 -2.91 -8.76
N ILE A 163 11.19 -1.76 -8.08
CA ILE A 163 10.09 -0.81 -8.20
C ILE A 163 10.47 0.11 -9.35
N GLY A 164 10.19 -0.33 -10.58
CA GLY A 164 10.67 0.24 -11.84
C GLY A 164 10.96 1.74 -11.78
N ALA A 165 12.20 2.11 -12.15
CA ALA A 165 12.81 3.43 -12.05
C ALA A 165 11.78 4.57 -11.93
N ALA A 166 11.59 5.03 -10.69
CA ALA A 166 10.77 6.19 -10.35
C ALA A 166 11.25 7.48 -11.01
#